data_AF-N6TRM2-F1
#
_entry.id   AF-N6TRM2-F1
#
_cell.length_a   1.000
_cell.length_b   1.000
_cell.length_c   1.000
_cell.angle_alpha   90.00
_cell.angle_beta   90.00
_cell.angle_gamma   90.00
#
_symmetry.space_group_name_H-M   'P 1'
#
loop_
_entity.id
_entity.type
_entity.pdbx_description
1 polymer ?
#
loop_
_entity_poly.entity_id
_entity_poly.type
_entity_poly.pdbx_seq_one_letter_code
_entity_poly.pdbx_strand_id
1 'polypeptide(L)'
;MRELGRFLISLGNVTGIRLLFDALNPQFFDNIIGSVRVISGYCEETKTFKSGSLALHMGTTLKQVCDIATKNIIKKSPIVPCTNAEEKLKDIKRLKHLIENHWSSEISSLALKNFKENNYSSPKLLPLTQDVVKFQKFVMKEANEASNALKENQHVKPLTLLINRKRIGEIQYLTTETYNKEVKENQQSEFLDCLSIAEKTLCKDFKRVVTGGKGSRPVAILFPPDIQEFIALLISFRSYCVSETNPYLFGNPNTNGWLSGYHIVKKLAEETGVSDTSLFTSTRLRKQPQEDEMEQFATFMGHTKETHRSYYSDQHPYLCYTDLDVKIK
;
A
#
# COMPACT_ATOMS: atom_id res chain seq x y z
N MET A 1 5.98 0.08 19.95
CA MET A 1 6.88 -0.36 21.04
C MET A 1 8.31 0.18 20.90
N ARG A 2 9.04 -0.11 19.81
CA ARG A 2 10.44 0.39 19.65
C ARG A 2 10.58 1.91 19.75
N GLU A 3 9.66 2.65 19.14
CA GLU A 3 9.64 4.12 19.18
C GLU A 3 9.37 4.67 20.58
N LEU A 4 8.39 4.10 21.30
CA LEU A 4 8.10 4.44 22.69
C LEU A 4 9.29 4.14 23.62
N GLY A 5 10.06 3.08 23.35
CA GLY A 5 11.30 2.79 24.07
C GLY A 5 12.36 3.89 23.89
N ARG A 6 12.60 4.32 22.64
CA ARG A 6 13.51 5.45 22.34
C ARG A 6 13.04 6.75 22.98
N PHE A 7 11.74 7.01 22.89
CA PHE A 7 11.11 8.16 23.53
C PHE A 7 11.32 8.17 25.04
N LEU A 8 11.09 7.05 25.72
CA LEU A 8 11.23 6.93 27.17
C LEU A 8 12.69 7.09 27.62
N ILE A 9 13.66 6.60 26.84
CA ILE A 9 15.08 6.85 27.09
C ILE A 9 15.39 8.35 26.99
N SER A 10 14.94 8.99 25.92
CA SER A 10 15.13 10.44 25.71
C SER A 10 14.53 11.26 26.85
N LEU A 11 13.28 10.93 27.22
CA LEU A 11 12.57 11.60 28.31
C LEU A 11 13.26 11.38 29.66
N GLY A 12 13.67 10.15 29.96
CA GLY A 12 14.34 9.80 31.20
C GLY A 12 15.69 10.50 31.39
N ASN A 13 16.39 10.85 30.31
CA ASN A 13 17.62 11.65 30.39
C ASN A 13 17.36 13.10 30.85
N VAL A 14 16.15 13.62 30.65
CA VAL A 14 15.78 15.00 31.01
C VAL A 14 15.03 15.06 32.34
N THR A 15 14.14 14.10 32.61
CA THR A 15 13.22 14.14 33.76
C THR A 15 13.49 13.07 34.81
N GLY A 16 14.37 12.10 34.53
CA GLY A 16 14.60 10.93 35.38
C GLY A 16 13.50 9.85 35.30
N ILE A 17 12.42 10.08 34.54
CA ILE A 17 11.29 9.15 34.43
C ILE A 17 11.71 7.86 33.73
N ARG A 18 11.38 6.72 34.36
CA ARG A 18 11.70 5.37 33.84
C ARG A 18 10.48 4.58 33.38
N LEU A 19 9.27 4.99 33.77
CA LEU A 19 8.02 4.35 33.35
C LEU A 19 7.18 5.32 32.55
N LEU A 20 6.64 4.83 31.44
CA LEU A 20 5.77 5.64 30.58
C LEU A 20 4.51 6.11 31.31
N PHE A 21 4.04 5.34 32.29
CA PHE A 21 2.88 5.70 33.11
C PHE A 21 3.12 6.96 33.96
N ASP A 22 4.34 7.15 34.47
CA ASP A 22 4.71 8.31 35.28
C ASP A 22 4.80 9.57 34.42
N ALA A 23 5.22 9.41 33.16
CA ALA A 23 5.23 10.48 32.16
C ALA A 23 3.83 10.98 31.78
N LEU A 24 2.76 10.25 32.10
CA LEU A 24 1.38 10.68 31.83
C LEU A 24 0.91 11.73 32.86
N ASN A 25 1.53 12.90 32.81
CA ASN A 25 1.15 14.07 33.59
C ASN A 25 1.37 15.33 32.73
N PRO A 26 0.44 16.32 32.76
CA PRO A 26 0.56 17.53 31.96
C PRO A 26 1.82 18.35 32.24
N GLN A 27 2.40 18.26 33.44
CA GLN A 27 3.64 18.98 33.79
C GLN A 27 4.84 18.59 32.91
N PHE A 28 4.81 17.39 32.32
CA PHE A 28 5.87 16.90 31.46
C PHE A 28 5.64 17.22 29.98
N PHE A 29 4.60 17.96 29.63
CA PHE A 29 4.24 18.21 28.22
C PHE A 29 5.41 18.77 27.41
N ASP A 30 6.11 19.78 27.92
CA ASP A 30 7.26 20.38 27.22
C ASP A 30 8.43 19.39 27.10
N ASN A 31 8.67 18.58 28.14
CA ASN A 31 9.67 17.52 28.09
C ASN A 31 9.31 16.43 27.07
N ILE A 32 8.02 16.13 26.91
CA ILE A 32 7.50 15.20 25.90
C ILE A 32 7.79 15.75 24.50
N ILE A 33 7.46 17.03 24.25
CA ILE A 33 7.74 17.69 22.96
C ILE A 33 9.24 17.68 22.65
N GLY A 34 10.08 18.10 23.61
CA GLY A 34 11.54 18.08 23.46
C GLY A 34 12.08 16.67 23.17
N SER A 35 11.60 15.66 23.90
CA SER A 35 12.01 14.27 23.70
C SER A 35 11.63 13.74 22.32
N VAL A 36 10.45 14.13 21.82
CA VAL A 36 9.97 13.75 20.48
C VAL A 36 10.82 14.43 19.41
N ARG A 37 11.16 15.70 19.59
CA ARG A 37 12.09 16.43 18.70
C ARG A 37 13.44 15.73 18.60
N VAL A 38 14.01 15.29 19.73
CA VAL A 38 15.27 14.53 19.76
C VAL A 38 15.17 13.22 18.97
N ILE A 39 14.19 12.36 19.27
CA ILE A 39 14.10 11.04 18.62
C ILE A 39 13.73 11.12 17.13
N SER A 40 13.09 12.22 16.71
CA SER A 40 12.76 12.49 15.30
C SER A 40 13.90 13.20 14.55
N GLY A 41 15.00 13.52 15.24
CA GLY A 41 16.17 14.18 14.68
C GLY A 41 15.86 15.59 14.22
N TYR A 42 15.16 16.36 15.07
CA TYR A 42 14.92 17.77 14.86
C TYR A 42 16.21 18.58 14.98
N CYS A 43 16.48 19.43 13.99
CA CYS A 43 17.59 20.36 13.98
C CYS A 43 17.05 21.79 14.20
N GLU A 44 17.50 22.46 15.26
CA GLU A 44 17.08 23.84 15.59
C GLU A 44 17.56 24.86 14.55
N GLU A 45 18.75 24.68 13.98
CA GLU A 45 19.34 25.60 13.00
C GLU A 45 18.53 25.63 11.70
N THR A 46 18.19 24.46 11.17
CA THR A 46 17.48 24.33 9.91
C THR A 46 15.96 24.27 10.10
N LYS A 47 15.48 24.12 11.34
CA LYS A 47 14.06 23.87 11.69
C LYS A 47 13.49 22.69 10.90
N THR A 48 14.28 21.62 10.78
CA THR A 48 13.89 20.42 10.02
C THR A 48 13.95 19.15 10.83
N PHE A 49 13.03 18.22 10.56
CA PHE A 49 13.08 16.85 11.08
C PHE A 49 13.78 15.89 10.12
N LYS A 50 14.73 15.10 10.64
CA LYS A 50 15.29 13.95 9.90
C LYS A 50 14.22 12.89 9.60
N SER A 51 13.29 12.67 10.53
CA SER A 51 12.19 11.72 10.38
C SER A 51 10.85 12.37 10.74
N GLY A 52 10.32 13.21 9.84
CA GLY A 52 9.03 13.88 10.03
C GLY A 52 7.85 12.91 10.22
N SER A 53 7.87 11.73 9.61
CA SER A 53 6.83 10.70 9.80
C SER A 53 6.74 10.19 11.24
N LEU A 54 7.89 10.01 11.90
CA LEU A 54 7.97 9.61 13.31
C LEU A 54 7.37 10.70 14.21
N ALA A 55 7.72 11.95 13.95
CA ALA A 55 7.21 13.11 14.69
C ALA A 55 5.67 13.21 14.60
N LEU A 56 5.11 12.99 13.40
CA LEU A 56 3.66 12.95 13.17
C LEU A 56 3.00 11.78 13.88
N HIS A 57 3.59 10.58 13.80
CA HIS A 57 3.01 9.38 14.38
C HIS A 57 2.95 9.45 15.91
N MET A 58 3.96 10.06 16.54
CA MET A 58 4.11 10.03 18.00
C MET A 58 2.97 10.69 18.76
N GLY A 59 2.36 11.74 18.22
CA GLY A 59 1.17 12.34 18.83
C GLY A 59 -0.01 11.37 18.88
N THR A 60 -0.17 10.55 17.84
CA THR A 60 -1.21 9.51 17.83
C THR A 60 -0.89 8.40 18.83
N THR A 61 0.37 7.96 18.85
CA THR A 61 0.82 6.91 19.77
C THR A 61 0.66 7.33 21.24
N LEU A 62 1.03 8.56 21.60
CA LEU A 62 0.91 9.05 22.98
C LEU A 62 -0.55 9.17 23.42
N LYS A 63 -1.46 9.58 22.54
CA LYS A 63 -2.91 9.57 22.84
C LYS A 63 -3.42 8.15 23.10
N GLN A 64 -2.98 7.17 22.31
CA GLN A 64 -3.33 5.76 22.55
C GLN A 64 -2.78 5.27 23.89
N VAL A 65 -1.59 5.70 24.29
CA VAL A 65 -1.03 5.38 25.62
C VAL A 65 -1.91 5.97 26.73
N CYS A 66 -2.36 7.23 26.60
CA CYS A 66 -3.32 7.83 27.54
C CYS A 66 -4.62 7.02 27.64
N ASP A 67 -5.16 6.56 26.51
CA ASP A 67 -6.40 5.75 26.48
C ASP A 67 -6.20 4.37 27.11
N ILE A 68 -5.08 3.71 26.84
CA ILE A 68 -4.72 2.42 27.43
C ILE A 68 -4.55 2.56 28.95
N ALA A 69 -3.84 3.60 29.41
CA ALA A 69 -3.67 3.86 30.84
C ALA A 69 -5.01 4.13 31.53
N THR A 70 -5.84 4.99 30.94
CA THR A 70 -7.20 5.30 31.41
C THR A 70 -8.04 4.03 31.56
N LYS A 71 -8.05 3.17 30.51
CA LYS A 71 -8.77 1.90 30.52
C LYS A 71 -8.28 0.97 31.64
N ASN A 72 -6.97 0.87 31.86
CA ASN A 72 -6.42 0.00 32.89
C ASN A 72 -6.77 0.48 34.31
N ILE A 73 -6.74 1.80 34.55
CA ILE A 73 -7.14 2.38 35.83
C ILE A 73 -8.63 2.12 36.09
N ILE A 74 -9.51 2.40 35.12
CA ILE A 74 -10.97 2.20 35.27
C ILE A 74 -11.31 0.72 35.52
N LYS A 75 -10.61 -0.19 34.84
CA LYS A 75 -10.79 -1.64 35.03
C LYS A 75 -10.17 -2.17 36.32
N LYS A 76 -9.48 -1.34 37.11
CA LYS A 76 -8.72 -1.75 38.30
C LYS A 76 -7.74 -2.89 37.98
N SER A 77 -7.08 -2.79 36.84
CA SER A 77 -6.14 -3.80 36.36
C SER A 77 -4.94 -3.90 37.31
N PRO A 78 -4.50 -5.11 37.71
CA PRO A 78 -3.35 -5.28 38.61
C PRO A 78 -2.03 -4.86 37.97
N ILE A 79 -2.01 -4.66 36.64
CA ILE A 79 -0.83 -4.27 35.85
C ILE A 79 -0.42 -2.82 36.13
N VAL A 80 -1.37 -1.98 36.57
CA VAL A 80 -1.15 -0.55 36.82
C VAL A 80 -1.66 -0.22 38.22
N PRO A 81 -0.89 -0.54 39.28
CA PRO A 81 -1.28 -0.19 40.64
C PRO A 81 -1.32 1.33 40.77
N CYS A 82 -2.49 1.87 41.08
CA CYS A 82 -2.70 3.31 41.22
C CYS A 82 -3.44 3.58 42.53
N THR A 83 -2.74 4.23 43.46
CA THR A 83 -3.28 4.60 44.79
C THR A 83 -4.26 5.76 44.70
N ASN A 84 -4.00 6.75 43.82
CA ASN A 84 -4.89 7.90 43.59
C ASN A 84 -5.44 7.90 42.15
N ALA A 85 -6.38 6.98 41.89
CA ALA A 85 -6.93 6.75 40.55
C ALA A 85 -7.62 7.99 39.96
N GLU A 86 -8.37 8.76 40.77
CA GLU A 86 -9.13 9.92 40.30
C GLU A 86 -8.23 11.07 39.84
N GLU A 87 -7.23 11.41 40.65
CA GLU A 87 -6.26 12.45 40.31
C GLU A 87 -5.46 12.06 39.06
N LYS A 88 -4.96 10.82 39.01
CA LYS A 88 -4.19 10.34 37.86
C LYS A 88 -5.01 10.33 36.58
N LEU A 89 -6.30 9.97 36.64
CA LEU A 89 -7.21 10.07 35.49
C LEU A 89 -7.40 11.51 35.02
N LYS A 90 -7.48 12.47 35.95
CA LYS A 90 -7.59 13.89 35.63
C LYS A 90 -6.33 14.39 34.91
N ASP A 91 -5.15 13.99 35.38
CA ASP A 91 -3.87 14.32 34.76
C ASP A 91 -3.73 13.73 33.36
N ILE A 92 -4.05 12.45 33.19
CA ILE A 92 -4.02 11.78 31.88
C ILE A 92 -4.95 12.49 30.88
N LYS A 93 -6.16 12.88 31.32
CA LYS A 93 -7.11 13.64 30.50
C LYS A 93 -6.57 15.01 30.10
N ARG A 94 -5.99 15.75 31.04
CA ARG A 94 -5.36 17.06 30.79
C ARG A 94 -4.20 16.96 29.81
N LEU A 95 -3.30 15.98 30.00
CA LEU A 95 -2.19 15.74 29.08
C LEU A 95 -2.69 15.35 27.68
N LYS A 96 -3.67 14.45 27.59
CA LYS A 96 -4.26 14.05 26.30
C LYS A 96 -4.84 15.28 25.58
N HIS A 97 -5.53 16.17 26.29
CA HIS A 97 -6.06 17.41 25.74
C HIS A 97 -4.96 18.34 25.22
N LEU A 98 -3.85 18.48 25.96
CA LEU A 98 -2.69 19.24 25.48
C LEU A 98 -2.12 18.67 24.19
N ILE A 99 -1.98 17.34 24.10
CA ILE A 99 -1.54 16.66 22.88
C ILE A 99 -2.55 16.86 21.73
N GLU A 100 -3.86 16.86 22.00
CA GLU A 100 -4.85 17.07 20.93
C GLU A 100 -4.81 18.48 20.36
N ASN A 101 -4.67 19.49 21.21
CA ASN A 101 -4.75 20.90 20.80
C ASN A 101 -3.42 21.48 20.32
N HIS A 102 -2.32 21.14 20.98
CA HIS A 102 -1.03 21.82 20.78
C HIS A 102 -0.05 21.00 19.94
N TRP A 103 -0.29 19.71 19.72
CA TRP A 103 0.65 18.91 18.92
C TRP A 103 0.79 19.39 17.48
N SER A 104 -0.28 19.99 16.93
CA SER A 104 -0.26 20.57 15.59
C SER A 104 0.72 21.74 15.49
N SER A 105 0.66 22.69 16.42
CA SER A 105 1.55 23.85 16.46
C SER A 105 2.96 23.48 16.85
N GLU A 106 3.14 22.56 17.80
CA GLU A 106 4.46 22.23 18.35
C GLU A 106 5.31 21.34 17.45
N ILE A 107 4.68 20.45 16.68
CA ILE A 107 5.36 19.39 15.92
C ILE A 107 4.78 19.22 14.52
N SER A 108 3.48 18.89 14.40
CA SER A 108 2.97 18.35 13.14
C SER A 108 3.01 19.35 11.98
N SER A 109 2.72 20.63 12.22
CA SER A 109 2.74 21.66 11.17
C SER A 109 4.10 21.75 10.47
N LEU A 110 5.17 21.82 11.26
CA LEU A 110 6.55 21.86 10.75
C LEU A 110 6.98 20.52 10.16
N ALA A 111 6.64 19.40 10.79
CA ALA A 111 6.95 18.07 10.28
C ALA A 111 6.25 17.78 8.93
N LEU A 112 5.00 18.21 8.76
CA LEU A 112 4.25 18.12 7.50
C LEU A 112 4.86 19.02 6.42
N LYS A 113 5.26 20.24 6.78
CA LYS A 113 5.94 21.16 5.86
C LYS A 113 7.24 20.53 5.35
N ASN A 114 8.14 20.11 6.25
CA ASN A 114 9.41 19.49 5.85
C ASN A 114 9.17 18.20 5.05
N PHE A 115 8.18 17.39 5.44
CA PHE A 115 7.84 16.17 4.71
C PHE A 115 7.40 16.48 3.27
N LYS A 116 6.56 17.51 3.07
CA LYS A 116 6.16 17.94 1.73
C LYS A 116 7.33 18.51 0.94
N GLU A 117 8.16 19.34 1.56
CA GLU A 117 9.34 19.96 0.93
C GLU A 117 10.38 18.93 0.49
N ASN A 118 10.69 17.94 1.33
CA ASN A 118 11.58 16.82 0.96
C ASN A 118 11.00 15.95 -0.16
N ASN A 119 9.66 15.90 -0.27
CA ASN A 119 9.00 15.22 -1.37
C ASN A 119 8.91 16.07 -2.65
N TYR A 120 9.23 17.37 -2.62
CA TYR A 120 9.31 18.20 -3.83
C TYR A 120 10.60 17.95 -4.61
N SER A 121 11.71 17.72 -3.92
CA SER A 121 13.03 17.51 -4.51
C SER A 121 13.31 16.07 -4.92
N SER A 122 12.46 15.11 -4.52
CA SER A 122 12.55 13.71 -4.94
C SER A 122 11.58 13.45 -6.09
N PRO A 123 12.03 13.51 -7.37
CA PRO A 123 11.17 13.11 -8.48
C PRO A 123 10.73 11.66 -8.25
N LYS A 124 9.42 11.42 -8.29
CA LYS A 124 8.88 10.05 -8.28
C LYS A 124 9.20 9.42 -9.63
N LEU A 125 10.43 8.91 -9.77
CA LEU A 125 10.87 8.20 -10.97
C LEU A 125 9.91 7.04 -11.24
N LEU A 126 9.36 7.03 -12.45
CA LEU A 126 8.55 5.95 -12.98
C LEU A 126 9.35 5.26 -14.11
N PRO A 127 9.11 3.95 -14.36
CA PRO A 127 9.72 3.27 -15.49
C PRO A 127 9.42 3.98 -16.80
N LEU A 128 10.35 3.98 -17.76
CA LEU A 128 10.08 4.48 -19.11
C LEU A 128 8.96 3.66 -19.76
N THR A 129 8.06 4.31 -20.52
CA THR A 129 6.96 3.62 -21.21
C THR A 129 7.46 2.50 -22.11
N GLN A 130 8.57 2.73 -22.82
CA GLN A 130 9.22 1.72 -23.67
C GLN A 130 9.65 0.48 -22.87
N ASP A 131 10.22 0.68 -21.67
CA ASP A 131 10.60 -0.44 -20.80
C ASP A 131 9.38 -1.17 -20.24
N VAL A 132 8.27 -0.46 -19.96
CA VAL A 132 7.01 -1.10 -19.53
C VAL A 132 6.46 -1.98 -20.65
N VAL A 133 6.44 -1.49 -21.89
CA VAL A 133 5.99 -2.28 -23.06
C VAL A 133 6.92 -3.47 -23.28
N LYS A 134 8.23 -3.27 -23.20
CA LYS A 134 9.23 -4.35 -23.32
C LYS A 134 9.00 -5.43 -22.26
N PHE A 135 8.81 -5.02 -21.01
CA PHE A 135 8.51 -5.91 -19.88
C PHE A 135 7.19 -6.68 -20.08
N GLN A 136 6.12 -6.02 -20.53
CA GLN A 136 4.84 -6.69 -20.79
C GLN A 136 4.95 -7.72 -21.91
N LYS A 137 5.66 -7.40 -23.00
CA LYS A 137 5.92 -8.35 -24.09
C LYS A 137 6.73 -9.55 -23.62
N PHE A 138 7.78 -9.30 -22.83
CA PHE A 138 8.59 -10.37 -22.24
C PHE A 138 7.77 -11.26 -21.33
N VAL A 139 6.97 -10.66 -20.44
CA VAL A 139 6.07 -11.37 -19.53
C VAL A 139 5.09 -12.28 -20.27
N MET A 140 4.40 -11.74 -21.28
CA MET A 140 3.46 -12.53 -22.08
C MET A 140 4.17 -13.64 -22.87
N LYS A 141 5.38 -13.39 -23.37
CA LYS A 141 6.19 -14.41 -24.05
C LYS A 141 6.52 -15.57 -23.11
N GLU A 142 7.09 -15.28 -21.93
CA GLU A 142 7.42 -16.31 -20.93
C GLU A 142 6.19 -17.09 -20.47
N ALA A 143 5.05 -16.43 -20.28
CA ALA A 143 3.80 -17.08 -19.92
C ALA A 143 3.33 -18.07 -21.01
N ASN A 144 3.39 -17.66 -22.28
CA ASN A 144 3.03 -18.52 -23.41
C ASN A 144 3.99 -19.71 -23.57
N GLU A 145 5.30 -19.47 -23.48
CA GLU A 145 6.30 -20.54 -23.57
C GLU A 145 6.14 -21.56 -22.43
N ALA A 146 5.95 -21.09 -21.19
CA ALA A 146 5.67 -21.96 -20.06
C ALA A 146 4.34 -22.72 -20.23
N SER A 147 3.31 -22.07 -20.77
CA SER A 147 2.03 -22.74 -21.04
C SER A 147 2.17 -23.85 -22.07
N ASN A 148 2.94 -23.65 -23.13
CA ASN A 148 3.16 -24.65 -24.17
C ASN A 148 3.99 -25.82 -23.63
N ALA A 149 5.07 -25.53 -22.89
CA ALA A 149 5.89 -26.55 -22.26
C ALA A 149 5.09 -27.42 -21.27
N LEU A 150 4.17 -26.83 -20.50
CA LEU A 150 3.25 -27.55 -19.62
C LEU A 150 2.27 -28.42 -20.40
N LYS A 151 1.70 -27.94 -21.52
CA LYS A 151 0.84 -28.74 -22.40
C LYS A 151 1.57 -29.94 -23.00
N GLU A 152 2.88 -29.81 -23.24
CA GLU A 152 3.74 -30.85 -23.81
C GLU A 152 4.40 -31.77 -22.75
N ASN A 153 4.00 -31.67 -21.48
CA ASN A 153 4.56 -32.41 -20.33
C ASN A 153 6.08 -32.20 -20.11
N GLN A 154 6.67 -31.16 -20.70
CA GLN A 154 8.08 -30.82 -20.52
C GLN A 154 8.23 -29.71 -19.48
N HIS A 155 8.44 -30.14 -18.24
CA HIS A 155 8.89 -29.32 -17.10
C HIS A 155 7.92 -28.27 -16.54
N VAL A 156 7.80 -28.31 -15.21
CA VAL A 156 7.03 -27.36 -14.40
C VAL A 156 7.85 -26.08 -14.19
N LYS A 157 7.96 -25.22 -15.20
CA LYS A 157 8.25 -23.81 -14.92
C LYS A 157 6.94 -23.19 -14.41
N PRO A 158 6.88 -22.69 -13.16
CA PRO A 158 5.66 -22.11 -12.64
C PRO A 158 5.24 -20.94 -13.52
N LEU A 159 4.00 -20.97 -13.99
CA LEU A 159 3.41 -19.90 -14.76
C LEU A 159 3.21 -18.69 -13.84
N THR A 160 4.27 -17.89 -13.68
CA THR A 160 4.37 -16.97 -12.54
C THR A 160 3.79 -15.58 -12.83
N LEU A 161 3.00 -15.39 -13.88
CA LEU A 161 3.06 -14.11 -14.59
C LEU A 161 1.77 -13.42 -14.99
N LEU A 162 0.77 -13.33 -14.11
CA LEU A 162 -0.40 -12.51 -14.43
C LEU A 162 -0.71 -11.56 -13.30
N ILE A 163 0.16 -10.56 -13.18
CA ILE A 163 -0.17 -9.37 -12.40
C ILE A 163 -1.05 -8.52 -13.30
N ASN A 164 -2.37 -8.77 -13.21
CA ASN A 164 -3.33 -7.71 -13.44
C ASN A 164 -2.82 -6.46 -12.69
N ARG A 165 -2.82 -5.27 -13.32
CA ARG A 165 -2.23 -4.00 -12.80
C ARG A 165 -2.76 -3.53 -11.42
N LYS A 166 -3.56 -4.36 -10.74
CA LYS A 166 -3.94 -4.27 -9.33
C LYS A 166 -2.71 -4.37 -8.42
N ARG A 167 -2.87 -3.98 -7.16
CA ARG A 167 -1.77 -4.08 -6.20
C ARG A 167 -1.41 -5.55 -6.04
N ILE A 168 -0.11 -5.88 -6.03
CA ILE A 168 0.33 -7.28 -5.82
C ILE A 168 -0.29 -7.87 -4.55
N GLY A 169 -0.47 -7.06 -3.50
CA GLY A 169 -1.15 -7.49 -2.27
C GLY A 169 -2.63 -7.87 -2.44
N GLU A 170 -3.30 -7.45 -3.51
CA GLU A 170 -4.70 -7.85 -3.80
C GLU A 170 -4.74 -9.20 -4.55
N ILE A 171 -3.66 -9.56 -5.26
CA ILE A 171 -3.59 -10.77 -6.10
C ILE A 171 -2.88 -11.92 -5.39
N GLN A 172 -1.75 -11.66 -4.72
CA GLN A 172 -0.91 -12.72 -4.16
C GLN A 172 -1.59 -13.53 -3.05
N TYR A 173 -2.59 -12.95 -2.38
CA TYR A 173 -3.36 -13.62 -1.33
C TYR A 173 -4.65 -14.27 -1.83
N LEU A 174 -4.92 -14.20 -3.13
CA LEU A 174 -6.13 -14.80 -3.70
C LEU A 174 -6.08 -16.32 -3.51
N THR A 175 -7.18 -16.91 -3.03
CA THR A 175 -7.29 -18.36 -2.85
C THR A 175 -7.95 -19.03 -4.06
N THR A 176 -7.69 -20.32 -4.25
CA THR A 176 -8.35 -21.12 -5.29
C THR A 176 -9.87 -21.13 -5.09
N GLU A 177 -10.32 -21.22 -3.84
CA GLU A 177 -11.73 -21.15 -3.48
C GLU A 177 -12.36 -19.80 -3.91
N THR A 178 -11.73 -18.67 -3.59
CA THR A 178 -12.25 -17.35 -3.96
C THR A 178 -12.26 -17.15 -5.48
N TYR A 179 -11.28 -17.69 -6.21
CA TYR A 179 -11.29 -17.63 -7.67
C TYR A 179 -12.40 -18.49 -8.28
N ASN A 180 -12.68 -19.66 -7.71
CA ASN A 180 -13.68 -20.59 -8.25
C ASN A 180 -15.12 -20.24 -7.85
N LYS A 181 -15.33 -19.38 -6.84
CA LYS A 181 -16.67 -18.89 -6.48
C LYS A 181 -17.30 -18.15 -7.65
N GLU A 182 -18.50 -18.58 -8.03
CA GLU A 182 -19.34 -17.85 -8.96
C GLU A 182 -19.86 -16.56 -8.32
N VAL A 183 -19.82 -15.47 -9.08
CA VAL A 183 -20.41 -14.19 -8.64
C VAL A 183 -21.91 -14.29 -8.86
N LYS A 184 -22.71 -13.95 -7.83
CA LYS A 184 -24.17 -13.94 -7.93
C LYS A 184 -24.60 -12.94 -9.01
N GLU A 185 -25.55 -13.33 -9.88
CA GLU A 185 -26.06 -12.50 -10.99
C GLU A 185 -26.41 -11.07 -10.58
N ASN A 186 -27.06 -10.89 -9.42
CA ASN A 186 -27.45 -9.56 -8.91
C ASN A 186 -26.26 -8.63 -8.62
N GLN A 187 -25.09 -9.17 -8.27
CA GLN A 187 -23.89 -8.35 -8.06
C GLN A 187 -23.21 -8.01 -9.38
N GLN A 188 -23.41 -8.83 -10.41
CA GLN A 188 -22.88 -8.63 -11.75
C GLN A 188 -23.64 -7.52 -12.48
N SER A 189 -24.98 -7.47 -12.36
CA SER A 189 -25.81 -6.42 -12.95
C SER A 189 -25.49 -5.02 -12.41
N GLU A 190 -25.44 -4.84 -11.09
CA GLU A 190 -25.13 -3.54 -10.45
C GLU A 190 -23.75 -3.00 -10.88
N PHE A 191 -22.76 -3.88 -11.02
CA PHE A 191 -21.44 -3.51 -11.54
C PHE A 191 -21.47 -3.13 -13.01
N LEU A 192 -22.16 -3.93 -13.84
CA LEU A 192 -22.28 -3.63 -15.27
C LEU A 192 -22.99 -2.29 -15.46
N ASP A 193 -24.00 -1.95 -14.67
CA ASP A 193 -24.74 -0.68 -14.80
C ASP A 193 -23.89 0.57 -14.58
N CYS A 194 -22.75 0.43 -13.93
CA CYS A 194 -21.76 1.51 -13.76
C CYS A 194 -20.80 1.64 -14.95
N LEU A 195 -20.81 0.71 -15.91
CA LEU A 195 -19.94 0.69 -17.09
C LEU A 195 -20.62 1.27 -18.34
N SER A 196 -19.83 1.93 -19.18
CA SER A 196 -20.25 2.32 -20.53
C SER A 196 -20.54 1.11 -21.42
N ILE A 197 -21.24 1.33 -22.55
CA ILE A 197 -21.57 0.27 -23.50
C ILE A 197 -20.31 -0.42 -24.08
N ALA A 198 -19.25 0.36 -24.31
CA ALA A 198 -17.96 -0.16 -24.78
C ALA A 198 -17.29 -1.03 -23.70
N GLU A 199 -17.24 -0.56 -22.45
CA GLU A 199 -16.67 -1.31 -21.33
C GLU A 199 -17.46 -2.58 -21.00
N LYS A 200 -18.80 -2.50 -21.05
CA LYS A 200 -19.69 -3.67 -20.93
C LYS A 200 -19.33 -4.72 -21.98
N THR A 201 -19.07 -4.30 -23.21
CA THR A 201 -18.71 -5.20 -24.32
C THR A 201 -17.34 -5.83 -24.11
N LEU A 202 -16.34 -5.05 -23.68
CA LEU A 202 -15.00 -5.54 -23.37
C LEU A 202 -14.97 -6.49 -22.17
N CYS A 203 -15.83 -6.27 -21.17
CA CYS A 203 -15.84 -7.07 -19.94
C CYS A 203 -16.73 -8.33 -20.02
N LYS A 204 -17.41 -8.60 -21.13
CA LYS A 204 -18.33 -9.76 -21.25
C LYS A 204 -17.63 -11.07 -20.95
N ASP A 205 -16.40 -11.20 -21.44
CA ASP A 205 -15.62 -12.43 -21.32
C ASP A 205 -14.66 -12.40 -20.13
N PHE A 206 -14.70 -11.35 -19.31
CA PHE A 206 -13.79 -11.17 -18.19
C PHE A 206 -14.38 -11.83 -16.94
N LYS A 207 -13.61 -12.71 -16.31
CA LYS A 207 -14.00 -13.27 -15.02
C LYS A 207 -13.80 -12.26 -13.91
N ARG A 208 -14.88 -11.90 -13.21
CA ARG A 208 -14.84 -11.04 -12.04
C ARG A 208 -14.68 -11.87 -10.77
N VAL A 209 -13.75 -11.46 -9.91
CA VAL A 209 -13.53 -12.05 -8.58
C VAL A 209 -13.50 -10.93 -7.55
N VAL A 210 -14.22 -11.11 -6.44
CA VAL A 210 -14.30 -10.12 -5.36
C VAL A 210 -13.53 -10.62 -4.15
N THR A 211 -12.60 -9.81 -3.65
CA THR A 211 -11.75 -10.11 -2.48
C THR A 211 -11.77 -8.97 -1.45
N GLY A 212 -11.29 -9.23 -0.23
CA GLY A 212 -11.16 -8.22 0.82
C GLY A 212 -9.93 -7.32 0.63
N GLY A 213 -10.15 -6.02 0.47
CA GLY A 213 -9.11 -5.00 0.45
C GLY A 213 -8.82 -4.39 1.82
N LYS A 214 -7.92 -3.41 1.84
CA LYS A 214 -7.57 -2.66 3.05
C LYS A 214 -8.82 -2.03 3.69
N GLY A 215 -9.01 -2.26 4.98
CA GLY A 215 -10.16 -1.73 5.74
C GLY A 215 -11.47 -2.49 5.51
N SER A 216 -11.39 -3.78 5.15
CA SER A 216 -12.55 -4.66 4.90
C SER A 216 -13.46 -4.18 3.76
N ARG A 217 -12.91 -3.38 2.84
CA ARG A 217 -13.63 -2.93 1.65
C ARG A 217 -13.53 -3.99 0.55
N PRO A 218 -14.63 -4.36 -0.14
CA PRO A 218 -14.57 -5.30 -1.24
C PRO A 218 -13.77 -4.70 -2.41
N VAL A 219 -12.94 -5.52 -3.06
CA VAL A 219 -12.15 -5.17 -4.24
C VAL A 219 -12.44 -6.18 -5.34
N ALA A 220 -12.89 -5.67 -6.49
CA ALA A 220 -13.09 -6.48 -7.69
C ALA A 220 -11.79 -6.57 -8.51
N ILE A 221 -11.45 -7.80 -8.91
CA ILE A 221 -10.39 -8.15 -9.84
C ILE A 221 -11.05 -8.72 -11.08
N LEU A 222 -10.69 -8.19 -12.24
CA LEU A 222 -11.17 -8.69 -13.53
C LEU A 222 -10.04 -9.46 -14.20
N PHE A 223 -10.30 -10.69 -14.61
CA PHE A 223 -9.35 -11.55 -15.30
C PHE A 223 -9.73 -11.63 -16.79
N PRO A 224 -8.93 -11.06 -17.69
CA PRO A 224 -9.08 -11.23 -19.14
C PRO A 224 -9.08 -12.71 -19.58
N PRO A 225 -9.65 -13.07 -20.75
CA PRO A 225 -9.74 -14.47 -21.22
C PRO A 225 -8.39 -15.18 -21.33
N ASP A 226 -7.39 -14.53 -21.92
CA ASP A 226 -6.01 -15.03 -22.01
C ASP A 226 -5.43 -15.31 -20.62
N ILE A 227 -5.69 -14.44 -19.65
CA ILE A 227 -5.29 -14.64 -18.26
C ILE A 227 -6.03 -15.81 -17.61
N GLN A 228 -7.32 -16.00 -17.93
CA GLN A 228 -8.11 -17.11 -17.38
C GLN A 228 -7.61 -18.47 -17.86
N GLU A 229 -7.17 -18.58 -19.11
CA GLU A 229 -6.57 -19.82 -19.66
C GLU A 229 -5.32 -20.23 -18.88
N PHE A 230 -4.44 -19.27 -18.63
CA PHE A 230 -3.24 -19.46 -17.84
C PHE A 230 -3.55 -19.85 -16.39
N ILE A 231 -4.56 -19.25 -15.76
CA ILE A 231 -4.99 -19.63 -14.41
C ILE A 231 -5.60 -21.03 -14.40
N ALA A 232 -6.39 -21.40 -15.41
CA ALA A 232 -6.94 -22.74 -15.53
C ALA A 232 -5.83 -23.81 -15.60
N LEU A 233 -4.79 -23.54 -16.39
CA LEU A 233 -3.61 -24.39 -16.48
C LEU A 233 -2.83 -24.45 -15.15
N LEU A 234 -2.68 -23.31 -14.46
CA LEU A 234 -2.04 -23.28 -13.14
C LEU A 234 -2.80 -24.15 -12.13
N ILE A 235 -4.14 -24.09 -12.12
CA ILE A 235 -4.98 -24.89 -11.22
C ILE A 235 -4.85 -26.38 -11.56
N SER A 236 -4.83 -26.77 -12.84
CA SER A 236 -4.72 -28.18 -13.24
C SER A 236 -3.38 -28.81 -12.85
N PHE A 237 -2.29 -28.04 -12.88
CA PHE A 237 -0.95 -28.51 -12.51
C PHE A 237 -0.65 -28.42 -11.01
N ARG A 238 -1.49 -27.74 -10.24
CA ARG A 238 -1.22 -27.39 -8.85
C ARG A 238 -0.95 -28.61 -7.96
N SER A 239 -1.65 -29.72 -8.16
CA SER A 239 -1.49 -30.94 -7.36
C SER A 239 -0.10 -31.57 -7.48
N TYR A 240 0.63 -31.30 -8.56
CA TYR A 240 1.97 -31.86 -8.78
C TYR A 240 3.07 -31.06 -8.09
N CYS A 241 2.85 -29.77 -7.83
CA CYS A 241 3.91 -28.86 -7.41
C CYS A 241 3.60 -28.06 -6.15
N VAL A 242 2.36 -28.05 -5.66
CA VAL A 242 1.95 -27.32 -4.45
C VAL A 242 1.15 -28.25 -3.55
N SER A 243 1.43 -28.19 -2.24
CA SER A 243 0.68 -28.96 -1.24
C SER A 243 -0.84 -28.72 -1.35
N GLU A 244 -1.62 -29.78 -1.21
CA GLU A 244 -3.09 -29.71 -1.16
C GLU A 244 -3.60 -28.83 -0.01
N THR A 245 -2.83 -28.73 1.08
CA THR A 245 -3.16 -27.90 2.25
C THR A 245 -2.98 -26.41 2.03
N ASN A 246 -2.33 -26.02 0.93
CA ASN A 246 -2.09 -24.62 0.60
C ASN A 246 -3.38 -24.02 0.01
N PRO A 247 -3.92 -22.91 0.54
CA PRO A 247 -5.16 -22.34 0.02
C PRO A 247 -4.95 -21.37 -1.15
N TYR A 248 -3.73 -20.90 -1.38
CA TYR A 248 -3.45 -19.80 -2.31
C TYR A 248 -3.49 -20.26 -3.77
N LEU A 249 -4.07 -19.43 -4.63
CA LEU A 249 -4.10 -19.61 -6.08
C LEU A 249 -2.67 -19.64 -6.62
N PHE A 250 -1.86 -18.66 -6.22
CA PHE A 250 -0.42 -18.61 -6.49
C PHE A 250 0.36 -19.21 -5.31
N GLY A 251 0.15 -20.50 -5.05
CA GLY A 251 0.80 -21.21 -3.94
C GLY A 251 2.29 -21.41 -4.15
N ASN A 252 3.07 -21.30 -3.08
CA ASN A 252 4.50 -21.60 -3.10
C ASN A 252 4.73 -23.13 -3.06
N PRO A 253 5.52 -23.70 -3.98
CA PRO A 253 5.84 -25.13 -3.97
C PRO A 253 6.51 -25.63 -2.69
N ASN A 254 7.34 -24.79 -2.08
CA ASN A 254 8.22 -25.19 -0.97
C ASN A 254 7.61 -24.93 0.42
N THR A 255 6.49 -24.21 0.50
CA THR A 255 5.90 -23.77 1.77
C THR A 255 4.38 -23.72 1.69
N ASN A 256 3.70 -23.71 2.84
CA ASN A 256 2.24 -23.56 2.86
C ASN A 256 1.74 -22.10 2.66
N GLY A 257 2.52 -21.28 1.94
CA GLY A 257 2.28 -19.86 1.73
C GLY A 257 2.07 -19.49 0.26
N TRP A 258 2.01 -18.20 -0.03
CA TRP A 258 1.88 -17.67 -1.40
C TRP A 258 3.24 -17.37 -2.04
N LEU A 259 3.26 -17.27 -3.37
CA LEU A 259 4.38 -16.73 -4.12
C LEU A 259 4.47 -15.22 -3.96
N SER A 260 5.66 -14.71 -3.67
CA SER A 260 5.86 -13.29 -3.48
C SER A 260 5.91 -12.55 -4.82
N GLY A 261 4.83 -11.85 -5.17
CA GLY A 261 4.77 -11.09 -6.42
C GLY A 261 5.87 -10.04 -6.53
N TYR A 262 6.36 -9.48 -5.41
CA TYR A 262 7.50 -8.56 -5.42
C TYR A 262 8.77 -9.21 -5.99
N HIS A 263 9.12 -10.40 -5.50
CA HIS A 263 10.32 -11.11 -5.95
C HIS A 263 10.18 -11.56 -7.40
N ILE A 264 8.97 -11.94 -7.80
CA ILE A 264 8.66 -12.34 -9.18
C ILE A 264 8.84 -11.15 -10.14
N VAL A 265 8.21 -10.00 -9.88
CA VAL A 265 8.35 -8.81 -10.72
C VAL A 265 9.80 -8.39 -10.84
N LYS A 266 10.53 -8.41 -9.72
CA LYS A 266 11.94 -8.05 -9.69
C LYS A 266 12.76 -8.99 -10.59
N LYS A 267 12.60 -10.30 -10.43
CA LYS A 267 13.29 -11.31 -11.25
C LYS A 267 13.03 -11.11 -12.73
N LEU A 268 11.78 -10.88 -13.12
CA LEU A 268 11.42 -10.68 -14.53
C LEU A 268 11.95 -9.38 -15.10
N ALA A 269 12.02 -8.32 -14.29
CA ALA A 269 12.58 -7.05 -14.72
C ALA A 269 14.08 -7.20 -15.00
N GLU A 270 14.78 -7.96 -14.15
CA GLU A 270 16.19 -8.34 -14.34
C GLU A 270 16.37 -9.16 -15.63
N GLU A 271 15.53 -10.18 -15.86
CA GLU A 271 15.57 -11.02 -17.07
C GLU A 271 15.19 -10.27 -18.36
N THR A 272 14.30 -9.27 -18.27
CA THR A 272 13.91 -8.43 -19.42
C THR A 272 15.05 -7.51 -19.87
N GLY A 273 15.98 -7.15 -18.97
CA GLY A 273 17.01 -6.16 -19.23
C GLY A 273 16.43 -4.76 -19.48
N VAL A 274 15.51 -4.32 -18.61
CA VAL A 274 15.00 -2.93 -18.58
C VAL A 274 16.08 -1.98 -18.05
N SER A 275 16.00 -0.69 -18.39
CA SER A 275 17.06 0.28 -18.08
C SER A 275 17.34 0.43 -16.57
N ASP A 276 16.29 0.46 -15.75
CA ASP A 276 16.38 0.51 -14.28
C ASP A 276 15.36 -0.44 -13.64
N THR A 277 15.84 -1.59 -13.19
CA THR A 277 15.03 -2.62 -12.52
C THR A 277 14.44 -2.15 -11.20
N SER A 278 15.03 -1.14 -10.54
CA SER A 278 14.52 -0.57 -9.28
C SER A 278 13.20 0.17 -9.46
N LEU A 279 12.89 0.60 -10.70
CA LEU A 279 11.63 1.26 -11.02
C LEU A 279 10.48 0.26 -11.20
N PHE A 280 10.78 -1.01 -11.48
CA PHE A 280 9.81 -2.08 -11.70
C PHE A 280 9.25 -2.63 -10.39
N THR A 281 8.41 -1.83 -9.74
CA THR A 281 7.64 -2.22 -8.55
C THR A 281 6.15 -2.13 -8.84
N SER A 282 5.32 -2.95 -8.18
CA SER A 282 3.85 -2.90 -8.33
C SER A 282 3.29 -1.48 -8.18
N THR A 283 3.82 -0.72 -7.22
CA THR A 283 3.39 0.65 -6.93
C THR A 283 3.74 1.66 -8.02
N ARG A 284 4.82 1.43 -8.78
CA ARG A 284 5.25 2.31 -9.87
C ARG A 284 4.62 1.89 -11.19
N LEU A 285 4.55 0.59 -11.48
CA LEU A 285 3.88 0.04 -12.66
C LEU A 285 2.39 0.40 -12.71
N ARG A 286 1.70 0.43 -11.56
CA ARG A 286 0.30 0.88 -11.48
C ARG A 286 0.09 2.36 -11.83
N LYS A 287 1.13 3.20 -11.72
CA LYS A 287 1.03 4.65 -11.98
C LYS A 287 1.30 5.02 -13.44
N GLN A 288 1.67 4.07 -14.29
CA GLN A 288 1.96 4.31 -15.69
C GLN A 288 0.68 4.22 -16.54
N PRO A 289 0.33 5.27 -17.32
CA PRO A 289 -0.85 5.26 -18.19
C PRO A 289 -0.69 4.24 -19.34
N GLN A 290 -1.81 3.71 -19.84
CA GLN A 290 -1.83 2.90 -21.07
C GLN A 290 -1.78 3.81 -22.31
N GLU A 291 -1.16 3.33 -23.40
CA GLU A 291 -1.31 3.97 -24.71
C GLU A 291 -2.80 4.00 -25.15
N ASP A 292 -3.56 2.95 -24.84
CA ASP A 292 -5.00 2.87 -25.15
C ASP A 292 -5.88 3.79 -24.26
N GLU A 293 -5.45 4.06 -23.03
CA GLU A 293 -6.10 5.03 -22.14
C GLU A 293 -5.80 6.48 -22.60
N MET A 294 -4.63 6.73 -23.22
CA MET A 294 -4.34 8.04 -23.81
C MET A 294 -5.25 8.37 -24.99
N GLU A 295 -5.63 7.40 -25.82
CA GLU A 295 -6.52 7.61 -26.97
C GLU A 295 -7.97 7.88 -26.53
N GLN A 296 -8.44 7.15 -25.52
CA GLN A 296 -9.74 7.41 -24.89
C GLN A 296 -9.77 8.76 -24.16
N PHE A 297 -8.67 9.16 -23.53
CA PHE A 297 -8.53 10.45 -22.84
C PHE A 297 -8.44 11.63 -23.82
N ALA A 298 -7.75 11.49 -24.95
CA ALA A 298 -7.69 12.50 -26.00
C ALA A 298 -9.08 12.74 -26.64
N THR A 299 -9.84 11.66 -26.83
CA THR A 299 -11.22 11.72 -27.34
C THR A 299 -12.17 12.35 -26.33
N PHE A 300 -12.00 12.06 -25.03
CA PHE A 300 -12.76 12.67 -23.94
C PHE A 300 -12.48 14.17 -23.76
N MET A 301 -11.29 14.65 -24.13
CA MET A 301 -10.86 16.05 -24.03
C MET A 301 -11.11 16.88 -25.31
N GLY A 302 -11.63 16.28 -26.40
CA GLY A 302 -12.10 17.01 -27.58
C GLY A 302 -11.02 17.58 -28.50
N HIS A 303 -9.83 16.96 -28.59
CA HIS A 303 -8.75 17.44 -29.47
C HIS A 303 -8.26 16.35 -30.43
N THR A 304 -7.98 16.74 -31.68
CA THR A 304 -7.46 15.85 -32.75
C THR A 304 -5.96 15.55 -32.58
N LYS A 305 -5.56 14.36 -33.07
CA LYS A 305 -4.24 13.71 -32.89
C LYS A 305 -3.01 14.58 -33.19
N GLU A 306 -3.07 15.53 -34.13
CA GLU A 306 -1.89 16.32 -34.52
C GLU A 306 -1.41 17.31 -33.45
N THR A 307 -2.28 17.90 -32.65
CA THR A 307 -1.90 19.00 -31.74
C THR A 307 -1.23 18.51 -30.45
N HIS A 308 -1.39 17.23 -30.11
CA HIS A 308 -0.81 16.63 -28.89
C HIS A 308 0.62 16.08 -29.09
N ARG A 309 1.03 15.78 -30.33
CA ARG A 309 2.40 15.29 -30.60
C ARG A 309 3.46 16.40 -30.45
N SER A 310 3.09 17.65 -30.75
CA SER A 310 3.97 18.81 -30.56
C SER A 310 4.04 19.28 -29.10
N TYR A 311 2.96 19.13 -28.32
CA TYR A 311 2.96 19.58 -26.92
C TYR A 311 3.78 18.68 -25.96
N TYR A 312 3.96 17.40 -26.29
CA TYR A 312 4.66 16.43 -25.44
C TYR A 312 6.10 16.13 -25.87
N SER A 313 6.56 16.63 -27.02
CA SER A 313 7.96 16.50 -27.42
C SER A 313 8.86 17.55 -26.75
N ASP A 314 8.30 18.69 -26.32
CA ASP A 314 9.07 19.85 -25.83
C ASP A 314 8.76 20.28 -24.38
N GLN A 315 8.01 19.50 -23.58
CA GLN A 315 7.79 19.82 -22.17
C GLN A 315 8.14 18.68 -21.21
N HIS A 316 9.16 18.96 -20.40
CA HIS A 316 9.58 18.27 -19.19
C HIS A 316 8.39 17.81 -18.30
N PRO A 317 8.48 16.63 -17.66
CA PRO A 317 7.34 15.96 -17.07
C PRO A 317 6.97 16.55 -15.71
N TYR A 318 5.99 17.44 -15.70
CA TYR A 318 5.17 17.73 -14.53
C TYR A 318 3.70 17.61 -14.94
N LEU A 319 3.01 16.59 -14.42
CA LEU A 319 1.66 16.70 -13.82
C LEU A 319 1.21 15.30 -13.35
N CYS A 320 1.09 15.17 -12.03
CA CYS A 320 0.43 14.05 -11.34
C CYS A 320 -1.09 14.32 -11.32
N TYR A 321 -1.92 13.29 -11.53
CA TYR A 321 -3.29 13.31 -11.04
C TYR A 321 -3.56 12.18 -10.05
N THR A 322 -4.25 12.57 -8.99
CA THR A 322 -4.52 11.87 -7.73
C THR A 322 -5.78 11.03 -7.79
N ASP A 323 -5.82 10.03 -6.90
CA ASP A 323 -6.97 9.18 -6.57
C ASP A 323 -8.31 9.96 -6.53
N LEU A 324 -9.27 9.54 -7.36
CA LEU A 324 -10.68 9.87 -7.17
C LEU A 324 -11.24 8.91 -6.11
N ASP A 325 -11.23 9.37 -4.85
CA ASP A 325 -12.11 8.84 -3.81
C ASP A 325 -13.55 9.15 -4.21
N VAL A 326 -14.30 8.13 -4.64
CA VAL A 326 -15.75 8.21 -4.80
C VAL A 326 -16.35 8.39 -3.40
N LYS A 327 -16.77 9.63 -3.09
CA LYS A 327 -17.73 9.89 -2.02
C LYS A 327 -19.11 9.48 -2.52
N ILE A 328 -19.60 8.36 -2.01
CA ILE A 328 -21.03 8.03 -2.07
C ILE A 328 -21.73 8.96 -1.09
N LYS A 329 -22.70 9.75 -1.59
CA LYS A 329 -23.71 10.42 -0.78
C LYS A 329 -24.87 9.47 -0.55
#